data_AF-A0A3D5W6G0-F1
#
_entry.id   AF-A0A3D5W6G0-F1
#
_cell.length_a   1.000
_cell.length_b   1.000
_cell.length_c   1.000
_cell.angle_alpha   90.00
_cell.angle_beta   90.00
_cell.angle_gamma   90.00
#
_symmetry.space_group_name_H-M   'P 1'
#
loop_
_entity.id
_entity.type
_entity.pdbx_description
1 polymer ?
#
loop_
_entity_poly.entity_id
_entity_poly.type
_entity_poly.pdbx_seq_one_letter_code
_entity_poly.pdbx_strand_id
1 'polypeptide(L)'
;MPLLEKNNSVLIVIDVQENFLSKLMPAEREPLVERIAWIMNVAKVLKIPILATAEDVSADVDMLSRLKALLPQGQAVFNKMVFSLYGQKDIRHALEALKRKDLVLVGQETDVCIAQSAIDLVDAGCRVWVADDATGSPGPHH
;
A
#
# COMPACT_ATOMS: atom_id res chain seq x y z
N MET A 1 -19.50 -7.31 -11.89
CA MET A 1 -18.33 -7.61 -11.04
C MET A 1 -18.83 -8.09 -9.69
N PRO A 2 -18.37 -9.23 -9.18
CA PRO A 2 -18.66 -9.63 -7.79
C PRO A 2 -18.03 -8.63 -6.81
N LEU A 3 -18.60 -8.53 -5.61
CA LEU A 3 -18.08 -7.68 -4.54
C LEU A 3 -16.71 -8.19 -4.02
N LEU A 4 -16.08 -7.40 -3.15
CA LEU A 4 -14.89 -7.82 -2.40
C LEU A 4 -15.28 -8.83 -1.31
N GLU A 5 -14.53 -9.92 -1.24
CA GLU A 5 -14.74 -10.98 -0.25
C GLU A 5 -13.56 -11.03 0.73
N LYS A 6 -13.81 -10.85 2.03
CA LYS A 6 -12.74 -10.73 3.05
C LYS A 6 -11.71 -11.87 3.03
N ASN A 7 -12.14 -13.08 2.66
CA ASN A 7 -11.29 -14.28 2.63
C ASN A 7 -10.41 -14.33 1.37
N ASN A 8 -10.75 -13.56 0.34
CA ASN A 8 -9.98 -13.42 -0.89
C ASN A 8 -9.23 -12.08 -0.98
N SER A 9 -9.38 -11.19 0.00
CA SER A 9 -8.79 -9.85 -0.03
C SER A 9 -7.45 -9.72 0.70
N VAL A 10 -6.57 -8.86 0.21
CA VAL A 10 -5.36 -8.37 0.89
C VAL A 10 -5.38 -6.84 0.84
N LEU A 11 -5.09 -6.20 1.96
CA LEU A 11 -4.80 -4.76 1.98
C LEU A 11 -3.30 -4.56 1.73
N ILE A 12 -2.94 -3.69 0.81
CA ILE A 12 -1.56 -3.36 0.48
C ILE A 12 -1.35 -1.87 0.74
N VAL A 13 -0.46 -1.55 1.69
CA VAL A 13 -0.09 -0.18 2.08
C VAL A 13 1.25 0.15 1.44
N ILE A 14 1.25 1.06 0.50
CA ILE A 14 2.38 1.34 -0.39
C ILE A 14 3.03 2.67 0.01
N ASP A 15 4.27 2.60 0.48
CA ASP A 15 5.22 3.72 0.57
C ASP A 15 4.72 4.98 1.27
N VAL A 16 4.01 4.82 2.38
CA VAL A 16 3.63 5.98 3.20
C VAL A 16 4.82 6.36 4.08
N GLN A 17 5.64 7.30 3.59
CA GLN A 17 6.90 7.73 4.22
C GLN A 17 6.93 9.25 4.37
N GLU A 18 7.67 9.75 5.37
CA GLU A 18 7.75 11.20 5.66
C GLU A 18 8.24 12.02 4.46
N ASN A 19 9.24 11.52 3.73
CA ASN A 19 9.76 12.17 2.54
C ASN A 19 8.70 12.27 1.42
N PHE A 20 7.84 11.27 1.23
CA PHE A 20 6.74 11.33 0.25
C PHE A 20 5.58 12.22 0.72
N LEU A 21 5.20 12.12 1.99
CA LEU A 21 4.18 12.99 2.59
C LEU A 21 4.59 14.46 2.51
N SER A 22 5.88 14.75 2.68
CA SER A 22 6.41 16.12 2.60
C SER A 22 6.23 16.79 1.22
N LYS A 23 6.01 16.01 0.16
CA LYS A 23 5.75 16.50 -1.19
C LYS A 23 4.28 16.91 -1.41
N LEU A 24 3.35 16.41 -0.60
CA LEU A 24 1.94 16.79 -0.67
C LEU A 24 1.70 18.18 -0.07
N MET A 25 0.58 18.82 -0.41
CA MET A 25 0.18 20.06 0.25
C MET A 25 -0.04 19.79 1.74
N PRO A 26 0.33 20.72 2.65
CA PRO A 26 0.19 20.50 4.08
C PRO A 26 -1.23 20.10 4.53
N ALA A 27 -2.25 20.60 3.84
CA ALA A 27 -3.66 20.28 4.12
C ALA A 27 -4.07 18.86 3.73
N GLU A 28 -3.29 18.15 2.92
CA GLU A 28 -3.62 16.81 2.39
C GLU A 28 -2.98 15.68 3.20
N ARG A 29 -1.84 15.96 3.87
CA ARG A 29 -1.01 14.95 4.53
C ARG A 29 -1.76 14.20 5.63
N GLU A 30 -2.29 14.93 6.60
CA GLU A 30 -2.96 14.32 7.76
C GLU A 30 -4.26 13.60 7.35
N PRO A 31 -5.14 14.19 6.51
CA PRO A 31 -6.32 13.47 6.03
C PRO A 31 -6.00 12.15 5.31
N LEU A 32 -4.95 12.13 4.47
CA LEU A 32 -4.51 10.91 3.79
C LEU A 32 -4.06 9.85 4.81
N VAL A 33 -3.20 10.22 5.75
CA VAL A 33 -2.68 9.31 6.78
C VAL A 33 -3.81 8.75 7.65
N GLU A 34 -4.76 9.60 8.08
CA GLU A 34 -5.94 9.18 8.85
C GLU A 34 -6.83 8.22 8.07
N ARG A 35 -7.03 8.48 6.78
CA ARG A 35 -7.84 7.61 5.92
C ARG A 35 -7.19 6.24 5.75
N ILE A 36 -5.88 6.20 5.50
CA ILE A 36 -5.11 4.95 5.42
C ILE A 36 -5.16 4.20 6.77
N ALA A 37 -4.94 4.90 7.89
CA ALA A 37 -5.01 4.32 9.22
C ALA A 37 -6.40 3.71 9.51
N TRP A 38 -7.47 4.38 9.10
CA TRP A 38 -8.83 3.88 9.25
C TRP A 38 -9.03 2.57 8.45
N ILE A 39 -8.60 2.53 7.18
CA ILE A 39 -8.70 1.31 6.35
C ILE A 39 -7.87 0.17 6.94
N MET A 40 -6.65 0.45 7.45
CA MET A 40 -5.82 -0.55 8.12
C MET A 40 -6.51 -1.14 9.36
N ASN A 41 -7.20 -0.31 10.15
CA ASN A 41 -7.98 -0.78 11.31
C ASN A 41 -9.18 -1.63 10.89
N VAL A 42 -9.87 -1.28 9.80
CA VAL A 42 -10.94 -2.13 9.23
C VAL A 42 -10.37 -3.49 8.81
N ALA A 43 -9.24 -3.51 8.10
CA ALA A 43 -8.59 -4.76 7.69
C ALA A 43 -8.23 -5.64 8.90
N LYS A 44 -7.71 -5.03 9.98
CA LYS A 44 -7.45 -5.73 11.25
C LYS A 44 -8.70 -6.38 11.85
N VAL A 45 -9.79 -5.62 11.99
CA VAL A 45 -11.06 -6.13 12.54
C VAL A 45 -11.61 -7.28 11.69
N LEU A 46 -11.52 -7.16 10.37
CA LEU A 46 -11.98 -8.18 9.43
C LEU A 46 -11.02 -9.35 9.25
N LYS A 47 -9.83 -9.29 9.86
CA LYS A 47 -8.74 -10.28 9.73
C LYS A 47 -8.28 -10.44 8.27
N ILE A 48 -8.26 -9.33 7.54
CA ILE A 48 -7.67 -9.22 6.21
C ILE A 48 -6.16 -9.02 6.38
N PRO A 49 -5.30 -9.84 5.73
CA PRO A 49 -3.86 -9.64 5.72
C PRO A 49 -3.51 -8.26 5.18
N ILE A 50 -2.55 -7.62 5.83
CA ILE A 50 -1.96 -6.37 5.39
C ILE A 50 -0.57 -6.72 4.83
N LEU A 51 -0.18 -6.18 3.69
CA LEU A 51 1.20 -6.15 3.22
C LEU A 51 1.62 -4.68 3.16
N ALA A 52 2.81 -4.36 3.67
CA ALA A 52 3.29 -2.98 3.71
C ALA A 52 4.64 -2.86 3.04
N THR A 53 4.84 -1.79 2.28
CA THR A 53 6.10 -1.48 1.60
C THR A 53 6.58 -0.09 1.97
N ALA A 54 7.89 0.10 1.83
CA ALA A 54 8.53 1.41 1.82
C ALA A 54 9.64 1.37 0.77
N GLU A 55 9.82 2.47 0.05
CA GLU A 55 10.85 2.64 -0.96
C GLU A 55 12.14 3.15 -0.33
N ASP A 56 13.26 2.54 -0.73
CA ASP A 56 14.62 2.96 -0.37
C ASP A 56 14.82 3.16 1.15
N VAL A 57 14.41 2.15 1.92
CA VAL A 57 14.53 2.16 3.39
C VAL A 57 15.99 2.27 3.80
N SER A 58 16.26 3.24 4.68
CA SER A 58 17.58 3.50 5.26
C SER A 58 17.44 3.78 6.76
N ALA A 59 18.52 4.24 7.41
CA ALA A 59 18.46 4.58 8.84
C ALA A 59 17.46 5.71 9.15
N ASP A 60 17.27 6.64 8.20
CA ASP A 60 16.45 7.84 8.37
C ASP A 60 15.14 7.79 7.55
N VAL A 61 14.94 6.75 6.74
CA VAL A 61 13.80 6.61 5.83
C VAL A 61 13.13 5.26 6.06
N ASP A 62 11.87 5.29 6.47
CA ASP A 62 11.04 4.11 6.76
C ASP A 62 9.56 4.47 6.58
N MET A 63 8.69 3.47 6.58
CA MET A 63 7.24 3.68 6.67
C MET A 63 6.91 4.53 7.90
N LEU A 64 5.96 5.45 7.74
CA LEU A 64 5.49 6.35 8.79
C LEU A 64 5.19 5.56 10.07
N SER A 65 5.87 5.94 11.17
CA SER A 65 5.86 5.16 12.41
C SER A 65 4.45 4.91 12.95
N ARG A 66 3.56 5.89 12.78
CA ARG A 66 2.15 5.79 13.16
C ARG A 66 1.42 4.65 12.44
N LEU A 67 1.61 4.50 11.13
CA LEU A 67 1.00 3.42 10.36
C LEU A 67 1.74 2.10 10.57
N LYS A 68 3.07 2.13 10.75
CA LYS A 68 3.86 0.95 11.08
C LYS A 68 3.41 0.30 12.40
N ALA A 69 3.04 1.11 13.40
CA ALA A 69 2.44 0.63 14.65
C ALA A 69 1.07 -0.05 14.45
N LEU A 70 0.40 0.17 13.31
CA LEU A 70 -0.83 -0.50 12.94
C LEU A 70 -0.59 -1.83 12.21
N LEU A 71 0.64 -2.27 11.99
CA LEU A 71 0.88 -3.61 11.44
C LEU A 71 0.72 -4.69 12.51
N PRO A 72 0.39 -5.94 12.13
CA PRO A 72 0.50 -7.09 13.02
C PRO A 72 1.90 -7.20 13.62
N GLN A 73 2.00 -7.67 14.86
CA GLN A 73 3.28 -7.80 15.55
C GLN A 73 4.24 -8.71 14.76
N GLY A 74 5.47 -8.25 14.55
CA GLY A 74 6.50 -8.99 13.82
C GLY A 74 6.36 -8.96 12.30
N GLN A 75 5.34 -8.28 11.76
CA GLN A 75 5.22 -8.09 10.33
C GLN A 75 6.27 -7.10 9.83
N ALA A 76 7.07 -7.52 8.84
CA ALA A 76 8.05 -6.67 8.20
C ALA A 76 7.39 -5.69 7.22
N VAL A 77 8.01 -4.53 7.07
CA VAL A 77 7.80 -3.62 5.93
C VAL A 77 8.81 -4.04 4.86
N PHE A 78 8.33 -4.32 3.65
CA PHE A 78 9.23 -4.67 2.55
C PHE A 78 9.95 -3.42 2.06
N ASN A 79 11.28 -3.42 2.10
CA ASN A 79 12.08 -2.41 1.45
C ASN A 79 12.08 -2.68 -0.06
N LYS A 80 11.57 -1.74 -0.86
CA LYS A 80 11.53 -1.88 -2.31
C LYS A 80 12.47 -0.91 -3.03
N MET A 81 13.05 -1.41 -4.12
CA MET A 81 13.95 -0.66 -5.01
C MET A 81 13.39 -0.49 -6.42
N VAL A 82 12.12 -0.88 -6.62
CA VAL A 82 11.38 -0.77 -7.89
C VAL A 82 10.00 -0.21 -7.60
N PHE A 83 9.36 0.43 -8.58
CA PHE A 83 8.03 1.02 -8.39
C PHE A 83 6.92 -0.03 -8.31
N SER A 84 6.93 -1.00 -9.21
CA SER A 84 5.96 -2.11 -9.19
C SER A 84 6.26 -3.12 -8.10
N LEU A 85 5.25 -3.41 -7.26
CA LEU A 85 5.33 -4.48 -6.26
C LEU A 85 5.59 -5.85 -6.88
N TYR A 86 5.00 -6.13 -8.04
CA TYR A 86 5.15 -7.43 -8.70
C TYR A 86 6.52 -7.58 -9.38
N GLY A 87 7.19 -6.45 -9.67
CA GLY A 87 8.56 -6.39 -10.17
C GLY A 87 9.60 -6.89 -9.16
N GLN A 88 9.34 -6.79 -7.85
CA GLN A 88 10.26 -7.27 -6.82
C GLN A 88 9.95 -8.70 -6.37
N LYS A 89 10.98 -9.56 -6.32
CA LYS A 89 10.81 -11.01 -6.14
C LYS A 89 10.23 -11.38 -4.77
N ASP A 90 10.71 -10.79 -3.69
CA ASP A 90 10.27 -11.09 -2.32
C ASP A 90 8.83 -10.63 -2.06
N ILE A 91 8.47 -9.44 -2.53
CA ILE A 91 7.09 -8.91 -2.46
C ILE A 91 6.14 -9.78 -3.28
N ARG A 92 6.52 -10.14 -4.52
CA ARG A 92 5.73 -11.05 -5.36
C ARG A 92 5.51 -12.40 -4.67
N HIS A 93 6.55 -13.02 -4.13
CA HIS A 93 6.41 -14.30 -3.43
C HIS A 93 5.50 -14.18 -2.19
N ALA A 94 5.59 -13.07 -1.44
CA ALA A 94 4.72 -12.82 -0.30
C ALA A 94 3.24 -12.71 -0.73
N LEU A 95 2.96 -11.99 -1.83
CA LEU A 95 1.60 -11.89 -2.39
C LEU A 95 1.06 -13.24 -2.85
N GLU A 96 1.86 -14.02 -3.58
CA GLU A 96 1.47 -15.34 -4.07
C GLU A 96 1.22 -16.34 -2.92
N ALA A 97 2.01 -16.26 -1.85
CA ALA A 97 1.86 -17.10 -0.67
C ALA A 97 0.53 -16.87 0.07
N LEU A 98 -0.06 -15.66 -0.03
CA LEU A 98 -1.35 -15.36 0.57
C LEU A 98 -2.50 -16.11 -0.11
N LYS A 99 -2.33 -16.55 -1.37
CA LYS A 99 -3.35 -17.27 -2.17
C LYS A 99 -4.67 -16.50 -2.26
N ARG A 100 -4.57 -15.18 -2.41
CA ARG A 100 -5.69 -14.24 -2.48
C ARG A 100 -5.60 -13.42 -3.75
N LYS A 101 -6.73 -13.17 -4.39
CA LYS A 101 -6.79 -12.52 -5.71
C LYS A 101 -7.33 -11.10 -5.69
N ASP A 102 -8.00 -10.66 -4.62
CA ASP A 102 -8.49 -9.29 -4.49
C ASP A 102 -7.45 -8.45 -3.73
N LEU A 103 -6.83 -7.48 -4.39
CA LEU A 103 -5.78 -6.65 -3.81
C LEU A 103 -6.27 -5.21 -3.71
N VAL A 104 -6.37 -4.69 -2.48
CA VAL A 104 -6.79 -3.32 -2.20
C VAL A 104 -5.55 -2.46 -1.96
N LEU A 105 -5.31 -1.45 -2.79
CA LEU A 105 -4.14 -0.59 -2.73
C LEU A 105 -4.47 0.75 -2.07
N VAL A 106 -3.59 1.18 -1.17
CA VAL A 106 -3.58 2.49 -0.54
C VAL A 106 -2.13 2.99 -0.43
N GLY A 107 -1.92 4.30 -0.33
CA GLY A 107 -0.59 4.89 -0.12
C GLY A 107 -0.13 5.82 -1.23
N GLN A 108 1.18 5.85 -1.51
CA GLN A 108 1.80 6.82 -2.40
C GLN A 108 2.86 6.17 -3.32
N GLU A 109 3.20 6.74 -4.46
CA GLU A 109 2.49 7.82 -5.17
C GLU A 109 1.45 7.21 -6.14
N THR A 110 0.30 7.86 -6.30
CA THR A 110 -0.88 7.31 -7.03
C THR A 110 -0.54 6.95 -8.48
N ASP A 111 0.21 7.81 -9.15
CA ASP A 111 0.62 7.76 -10.55
C ASP A 111 1.91 6.94 -10.79
N VAL A 112 2.65 6.63 -9.72
CA VAL A 112 3.90 5.87 -9.78
C VAL A 112 3.74 4.47 -9.17
N CYS A 113 3.95 4.32 -7.87
CA CYS A 113 4.00 3.02 -7.21
C CYS A 113 2.63 2.35 -7.19
N ILE A 114 1.55 3.11 -6.97
CA ILE A 114 0.18 2.57 -7.00
C ILE A 114 -0.17 2.15 -8.43
N ALA A 115 -0.04 3.03 -9.42
CA ALA A 115 -0.41 2.76 -10.81
C ALA A 115 0.41 1.61 -11.43
N GLN A 116 1.74 1.64 -11.33
CA GLN A 116 2.59 0.58 -11.90
C GLN A 116 2.33 -0.77 -11.23
N SER A 117 2.10 -0.78 -9.92
CA SER A 117 1.72 -2.01 -9.22
C SER A 117 0.34 -2.50 -9.64
N ALA A 118 -0.63 -1.60 -9.80
CA ALA A 118 -1.97 -1.98 -10.25
C ALA A 118 -1.94 -2.62 -11.64
N ILE A 119 -1.19 -2.04 -12.58
CA ILE A 119 -1.03 -2.57 -13.94
C ILE A 119 -0.43 -3.98 -13.89
N ASP A 120 0.74 -4.15 -13.26
CA ASP A 120 1.42 -5.45 -13.24
C ASP A 120 0.63 -6.52 -12.47
N LEU A 121 -0.08 -6.13 -11.40
CA LEU A 121 -0.92 -7.06 -10.63
C LEU A 121 -2.15 -7.50 -11.43
N VAL A 122 -2.73 -6.61 -12.24
CA VAL A 122 -3.82 -6.97 -13.17
C VAL A 122 -3.29 -7.93 -14.24
N ASP A 123 -2.13 -7.66 -14.81
CA ASP A 123 -1.48 -8.55 -15.80
C ASP A 123 -1.14 -9.93 -15.20
N ALA A 124 -0.81 -9.98 -13.91
CA ALA A 124 -0.63 -11.21 -13.14
C ALA A 124 -1.96 -11.93 -12.78
N GLY A 125 -3.10 -11.42 -13.24
CA GLY A 125 -4.42 -12.02 -13.03
C GLY A 125 -5.01 -11.80 -11.63
N CYS A 126 -4.59 -10.74 -10.92
CA CYS A 126 -5.26 -10.28 -9.71
C CYS A 126 -6.37 -9.27 -10.03
N ARG A 127 -7.34 -9.15 -9.14
CA ARG A 127 -8.36 -8.10 -9.13
C ARG A 127 -7.86 -6.97 -8.24
N VAL A 128 -7.50 -5.85 -8.83
CA VAL A 128 -6.95 -4.70 -8.11
C VAL A 128 -8.04 -3.66 -7.85
N TRP A 129 -8.02 -3.10 -6.64
CA TRP A 129 -8.94 -2.08 -6.17
C TRP A 129 -8.12 -0.96 -5.55
N VAL A 130 -8.18 0.24 -6.12
CA VAL A 130 -7.49 1.41 -5.55
C VAL A 130 -8.51 2.20 -4.76
N ALA A 131 -8.24 2.45 -3.47
CA ALA A 131 -9.06 3.35 -2.68
C ALA A 131 -8.57 4.78 -2.93
N ASP A 132 -9.24 5.46 -3.86
CA ASP A 132 -8.87 6.81 -4.35
C ASP A 132 -8.67 7.82 -3.20
N ASP A 133 -9.54 7.79 -2.19
CA ASP A 133 -9.45 8.67 -1.02
C ASP A 133 -8.30 8.32 -0.04
N ALA A 134 -7.60 7.21 -0.29
CA ALA A 134 -6.48 6.71 0.49
C ALA A 134 -5.19 6.62 -0.36
N THR A 135 -5.14 7.34 -1.47
CA THR A 135 -3.95 7.51 -2.31
C THR A 135 -3.62 8.98 -2.51
N GLY A 136 -2.34 9.31 -2.79
CA GLY A 136 -1.95 10.70 -3.02
C GLY A 136 -0.70 10.86 -3.89
N SER A 137 -0.66 11.95 -4.66
CA SER A 137 0.47 12.38 -5.48
C SER A 137 0.68 13.91 -5.38
N PRO A 138 1.91 14.42 -5.55
CA PRO A 138 2.23 15.84 -5.44
C PRO A 138 1.67 16.71 -6.58
N GLY A 139 0.60 17.44 -6.30
CA GLY A 139 0.10 18.48 -7.21
C GLY A 139 -0.54 17.95 -8.50
N PRO A 140 -1.07 18.85 -9.34
CA PRO A 140 -1.69 18.45 -10.61
C PRO A 140 -0.63 18.02 -11.63
N HIS A 141 -0.88 16.89 -12.30
CA HIS A 141 -0.03 16.30 -13.36
C HIS A 141 1.26 15.60 -12.89
N HIS A 142 1.32 15.19 -11.63
CA HIS A 142 2.25 14.15 -11.21
C HIS A 142 1.78 12.82 -11.81
#